data_AF-A0A964XWC7-F1
#
_entry.id   AF-A0A964XWC7-F1
#
_cell.length_a   1.000
_cell.length_b   1.000
_cell.length_c   1.000
_cell.angle_alpha   90.00
_cell.angle_beta   90.00
_cell.angle_gamma   90.00
#
_symmetry.space_group_name_H-M   'P 1'
#
loop_
_entity.id
_entity.type
_entity.pdbx_description
1 polymer ?
#
loop_
_entity_poly.entity_id
_entity_poly.type
_entity_poly.pdbx_seq_one_letter_code
_entity_poly.pdbx_strand_id
1 'polypeptide(L)'
;MKIPINSSDALGKVVRASRKAQKIRQDDAAGSIGVSENFLGKVESGSDSVQWGKLFEVLQGLGIRVEVDVPESVGGYLHAVTQKQVQG
;
A
#
# COMPACT_ATOMS: atom_id res chain seq x y z
N MET A 1 11.73 4.00 -9.58
CA MET A 1 11.61 2.61 -10.09
C MET A 1 10.15 2.21 -10.02
N LYS A 2 9.62 1.48 -11.01
CA LYS A 2 8.28 0.89 -10.95
C LYS A 2 8.42 -0.63 -10.80
N ILE A 3 7.64 -1.24 -9.91
CA ILE A 3 7.67 -2.68 -9.64
C ILE A 3 6.26 -3.21 -9.91
N PRO A 4 6.05 -4.15 -10.84
CA PRO A 4 4.75 -4.77 -11.05
C PRO A 4 4.38 -5.60 -9.81
N ILE A 5 3.19 -5.36 -9.27
CA ILE A 5 2.65 -6.08 -8.11
C ILE A 5 1.51 -6.98 -8.60
N ASN A 6 1.72 -8.30 -8.52
CA ASN A 6 0.74 -9.31 -8.95
C ASN A 6 0.23 -10.19 -7.80
N SER A 7 0.73 -9.98 -6.58
CA SER A 7 0.33 -10.73 -5.38
C SER A 7 0.60 -9.92 -4.11
N SER A 8 -0.04 -10.35 -3.02
CA SER A 8 0.20 -9.91 -1.65
C SER A 8 1.66 -10.12 -1.22
N ASP A 9 2.24 -11.29 -1.51
CA ASP A 9 3.67 -11.60 -1.30
C ASP A 9 4.61 -10.62 -2.01
N ALA A 10 4.33 -10.30 -3.28
CA ALA A 10 5.14 -9.34 -4.03
C ALA A 10 5.11 -7.95 -3.37
N LEU A 11 3.93 -7.50 -2.95
CA LEU A 11 3.80 -6.22 -2.23
C LEU A 11 4.52 -6.26 -0.88
N GLY A 12 4.33 -7.33 -0.10
CA GLY A 12 4.97 -7.49 1.21
C GLY A 12 6.49 -7.43 1.15
N LYS A 13 7.10 -8.04 0.12
CA LYS A 13 8.54 -7.94 -0.15
C LYS A 13 8.97 -6.51 -0.43
N VAL A 14 8.19 -5.73 -1.19
CA VAL A 14 8.47 -4.31 -1.46
C VAL A 14 8.38 -3.49 -0.17
N VAL A 15 7.37 -3.72 0.68
CA VAL A 15 7.25 -3.07 1.99
C VAL A 15 8.48 -3.35 2.86
N ARG A 16 8.84 -4.63 2.99
CA ARG A 16 10.00 -5.08 3.78
C ARG A 16 11.31 -4.49 3.26
N ALA A 17 11.52 -4.49 1.94
CA ALA A 17 12.71 -3.92 1.33
C ALA A 17 12.79 -2.41 1.55
N SER A 18 11.68 -1.69 1.42
CA SER A 18 11.59 -0.24 1.64
C SER A 18 11.95 0.11 3.08
N ARG A 19 11.38 -0.62 4.05
CA ARG A 19 11.74 -0.45 5.47
C ARG A 19 13.22 -0.72 5.72
N LYS A 20 13.76 -1.83 5.21
CA LYS A 20 15.18 -2.17 5.40
C LYS A 20 16.14 -1.17 4.75
N ALA A 21 15.78 -0.60 3.60
CA ALA A 21 16.56 0.45 2.95
C ALA A 21 16.70 1.71 3.83
N GLN A 22 15.68 1.99 4.65
CA GLN A 22 15.70 3.07 5.65
C GLN A 22 16.38 2.69 6.97
N LYS A 23 16.83 1.44 7.13
CA LYS A 23 17.50 0.90 8.33
C LYS A 23 16.70 1.02 9.63
N ILE A 24 15.37 1.08 9.54
CA ILE A 24 14.48 1.13 10.70
C ILE A 24 14.05 -0.28 11.10
N ARG A 25 13.90 -0.54 12.41
CA ARG A 25 13.33 -1.80 12.91
C ARG A 25 11.83 -1.87 12.64
N GLN A 26 11.26 -3.06 12.76
CA GLN A 26 9.85 -3.28 12.45
C GLN A 26 8.93 -2.63 13.49
N ASP A 27 9.24 -2.78 14.78
CA ASP A 27 8.56 -2.12 15.89
C ASP A 27 8.64 -0.59 15.78
N ASP A 28 9.82 -0.03 15.50
CA ASP A 28 10.01 1.42 15.33
C ASP A 28 9.17 1.98 14.16
N ALA A 29 9.18 1.27 13.03
CA ALA A 29 8.39 1.65 11.85
C ALA A 29 6.89 1.57 12.14
N ALA A 30 6.43 0.49 12.77
CA ALA A 30 5.03 0.29 13.11
C ALA A 30 4.53 1.41 14.05
N GLY A 31 5.29 1.71 15.10
CA GLY A 31 4.98 2.78 16.05
C GLY A 31 4.91 4.16 15.38
N SER A 32 5.85 4.47 14.49
CA SER A 32 5.89 5.76 13.78
C SER A 32 4.73 5.93 12.80
N ILE A 33 4.25 4.85 12.19
CA ILE A 33 3.14 4.84 11.23
C ILE A 33 1.78 4.85 11.95
N GLY A 34 1.72 4.36 13.19
CA GLY A 34 0.46 4.21 13.94
C GLY A 34 -0.21 2.84 13.76
N VAL A 35 0.56 1.80 13.39
CA VAL A 35 0.07 0.41 13.29
C VAL A 35 0.75 -0.48 14.33
N SER A 36 0.21 -1.68 14.58
CA SER A 36 0.88 -2.66 15.45
C SER A 36 2.03 -3.35 14.73
N GLU A 37 3.06 -3.76 15.47
CA GLU A 37 4.20 -4.53 14.93
C GLU A 37 3.71 -5.82 14.22
N ASN A 38 2.76 -6.54 14.82
CA ASN A 38 2.16 -7.73 14.23
C ASN A 38 1.44 -7.43 12.91
N PHE A 39 0.79 -6.26 12.79
CA PHE A 39 0.17 -5.85 11.54
C PHE A 39 1.24 -5.61 10.47
N LEU A 40 2.29 -4.84 10.78
CA LEU A 40 3.38 -4.61 9.83
C LEU A 40 4.10 -5.93 9.46
N GLY A 41 4.24 -6.86 10.40
CA GLY A 41 4.74 -8.21 10.16
C GLY A 41 3.91 -8.98 9.12
N LYS A 42 2.57 -8.96 9.26
CA LYS A 42 1.65 -9.58 8.28
C LYS A 42 1.72 -8.92 6.91
N VAL A 43 1.88 -7.60 6.86
CA VAL A 43 2.07 -6.88 5.58
C VAL A 43 3.38 -7.31 4.93
N GLU A 44 4.49 -7.28 5.67
CA GLU A 44 5.82 -7.67 5.15
C GLU A 44 5.91 -9.14 4.72
N SER A 45 5.11 -10.03 5.32
CA SER A 45 5.02 -11.43 4.91
C SER A 45 4.07 -11.66 3.74
N GLY A 46 3.36 -10.63 3.27
CA GLY A 46 2.40 -10.75 2.19
C GLY A 46 1.13 -11.52 2.54
N SER A 47 0.62 -11.34 3.76
CA SER A 47 -0.65 -11.96 4.17
C SER A 47 -1.80 -11.52 3.25
N ASP A 48 -2.61 -12.49 2.80
CA ASP A 48 -3.81 -12.24 1.97
C ASP A 48 -4.94 -11.52 2.73
N SER A 49 -4.83 -11.42 4.06
CA SER A 49 -5.86 -10.88 4.96
C SER A 49 -5.42 -9.61 5.68
N VAL A 50 -4.92 -8.62 4.93
CA VAL A 50 -4.59 -7.29 5.48
C VAL A 50 -5.71 -6.29 5.24
N GLN A 51 -6.00 -5.45 6.24
CA GLN A 51 -6.96 -4.37 6.11
C GLN A 51 -6.40 -3.28 5.19
N TRP A 52 -7.12 -2.97 4.11
CA TRP A 52 -6.69 -2.01 3.08
C TRP A 52 -6.34 -0.63 3.64
N GLY A 53 -7.19 -0.05 4.50
CA GLY A 53 -6.91 1.28 5.07
C GLY A 53 -5.54 1.37 5.75
N LYS A 54 -5.25 0.43 6.67
CA LYS A 54 -3.96 0.35 7.36
C LYS A 54 -2.79 -0.03 6.45
N LEU A 55 -3.04 -0.83 5.40
CA LEU A 55 -2.02 -1.11 4.39
C LEU A 55 -1.59 0.20 3.71
N PHE A 56 -2.52 1.06 3.31
CA PHE A 56 -2.20 2.33 2.68
C PHE A 56 -1.50 3.30 3.63
N GLU A 57 -1.82 3.30 4.92
CA GLU A 57 -1.05 4.03 5.95
C GLU A 57 0.41 3.55 5.99
N VAL A 58 0.65 2.23 5.95
CA VAL A 58 2.01 1.66 5.90
C VAL A 58 2.75 2.06 4.63
N LEU A 59 2.11 1.95 3.47
CA LEU A 59 2.72 2.32 2.19
C LEU A 59 3.10 3.81 2.18
N GLN A 60 2.19 4.69 2.61
CA GLN A 60 2.44 6.12 2.73
C GLN A 60 3.56 6.42 3.73
N GLY A 61 3.54 5.81 4.91
CA GLY A 61 4.52 6.01 5.96
C GLY A 61 5.94 5.58 5.55
N LEU A 62 6.06 4.60 4.66
CA LEU A 62 7.34 4.17 4.08
C LEU A 62 7.71 4.94 2.79
N GLY A 63 6.89 5.89 2.35
CA GLY A 63 7.11 6.66 1.12
C GLY A 63 6.87 5.87 -0.18
N ILE A 64 6.11 4.78 -0.12
CA ILE A 64 5.76 3.95 -1.27
C ILE A 64 4.55 4.58 -1.97
N ARG A 65 4.74 5.03 -3.21
CA ARG A 65 3.63 5.46 -4.09
C ARG A 65 3.06 4.26 -4.84
N VAL A 66 1.74 4.12 -4.80
CA VAL A 66 1.00 3.12 -5.59
C VAL A 66 0.46 3.79 -6.85
N GLU A 67 0.73 3.17 -7.99
CA GLU A 67 0.15 3.53 -9.29
C GLU A 67 -0.57 2.28 -9.82
N VAL A 68 -1.75 2.46 -10.40
CA VAL A 68 -2.50 1.40 -11.06
C VAL A 68 -2.46 1.64 -12.56
N ASP A 69 -2.11 0.59 -13.31
CA ASP A 69 -2.15 0.57 -14.76
C ASP A 69 -3.45 -0.12 -15.19
N VAL A 70 -4.31 0.61 -15.90
CA VAL A 70 -5.66 0.17 -16.26
C VAL A 70 -5.93 0.43 -17.74
N PRO A 71 -6.75 -0.40 -18.42
CA PRO A 71 -7.16 -0.14 -19.79
C PRO A 71 -7.81 1.23 -19.97
N GLU A 72 -7.64 1.85 -21.14
CA GLU A 72 -8.21 3.16 -21.45
C GLU A 72 -9.74 3.20 -21.29
N SER A 73 -10.42 2.07 -21.54
CA SER A 73 -11.86 1.92 -21.35
C SER A 73 -12.33 2.20 -19.92
N VAL A 74 -11.44 2.09 -18.92
CA VAL A 74 -11.75 2.41 -17.51
C VAL A 74 -11.94 3.91 -17.30
N GLY A 75 -11.30 4.76 -18.12
CA GLY A 75 -11.36 6.22 -17.98
C GLY A 75 -12.79 6.78 -18.04
N GLY A 76 -13.64 6.22 -18.90
CA GLY A 76 -15.05 6.63 -19.00
C GLY A 76 -15.84 6.39 -17.70
N TYR A 77 -15.53 5.31 -16.98
CA TYR A 77 -16.17 4.99 -15.71
C TYR A 77 -15.62 5.85 -14.56
N LEU A 78 -14.32 6.16 -14.54
CA LEU A 78 -13.72 7.00 -13.51
C LEU A 78 -14.28 8.43 -13.54
N HIS A 79 -14.41 9.03 -14.73
CA HIS A 79 -15.00 10.37 -14.85
C HIS A 79 -16.44 10.43 -14.32
N ALA A 80 -17.24 9.40 -14.59
CA ALA A 80 -18.62 9.32 -14.11
C ALA A 80 -18.72 9.15 -12.57
N VAL A 81 -17.78 8.41 -11.96
CA VAL A 81 -17.73 8.23 -10.50
C VAL A 81 -17.30 9.52 -9.79
N THR A 82 -16.27 10.20 -10.31
CA THR A 82 -15.75 11.43 -9.69
C THR A 82 -16.73 12.61 -9.79
N GLN A 83 -17.49 12.74 -10.87
CA GLN A 83 -18.50 13.81 -11.00
C GLN A 83 -19.70 13.64 -10.05
N LYS A 84 -20.10 12.40 -9.75
CA LYS A 84 -21.20 12.14 -8.81
C LYS A 84 -20.86 12.47 -7.35
N GLN A 85 -19.58 12.42 -6.97
CA GLN A 85 -19.17 12.74 -5.59
C GLN A 85 -19.11 14.25 -5.30
N VAL A 86 -19.16 15.12 -6.32
CA VAL A 86 -19.14 16.58 -6.14
C VAL A 86 -20.56 17.15 -5.97
N GLN A 87 -21.59 16.36 -6.24
CA GLN A 87 -22.98 16.83 -6.34
C GLN A 87 -23.90 16.25 -5.25
N GLY A 88 -23.32 15.62 -4.22
CA GLY A 88 -24.02 15.05 -3.06
C GLY A 88 -23.48 15.56 -1.73
#